data_AF-A0A1E1MF06-F1
#
_entry.id   AF-A0A1E1MF06-F1
#
_cell.length_a   1.000
_cell.length_b   1.000
_cell.length_c   1.000
_cell.angle_alpha   90.00
_cell.angle_beta   90.00
_cell.angle_gamma   90.00
#
_symmetry.space_group_name_H-M   'P 1'
#
loop_
_entity.id
_entity.type
_entity.pdbx_description
1 polymer ?
#
loop_
_entity_poly.entity_id
_entity_poly.type
_entity_poly.pdbx_seq_one_letter_code
_entity_poly.pdbx_strand_id
1 'polypeptide(L)'
;MTSSQKSNGTEQARVHSLQDCSAILDIFQSHGHNEIDTARFYGEGSSEEFLGDLDWKKRGLVMDTKYCPTAGRNMSKSNAPEEGWRHTPKHLRQNLMDSLRALKCDKVDMW
;
A
#
# COMPACT_ATOMS: atom_id res chain seq x y z
N MET A 1 -13.64 13.83 1.55
CA MET A 1 -12.52 12.86 1.51
C MET A 1 -12.67 11.99 2.75
N THR A 2 -13.20 10.78 2.59
CA THR A 2 -13.29 9.81 3.70
C THR A 2 -11.90 9.22 3.89
N SER A 3 -11.22 9.55 4.99
CA SER A 3 -10.03 8.81 5.39
C SER A 3 -10.44 7.35 5.60
N SER A 4 -9.67 6.42 5.06
CA SER A 4 -9.90 5.00 5.26
C SER A 4 -9.45 4.60 6.67
N GLN A 5 -10.16 5.06 7.71
CA GLN A 5 -9.98 4.49 9.05
C GLN A 5 -10.37 3.01 9.00
N LYS A 6 -9.36 2.14 8.92
CA LYS A 6 -9.52 0.68 9.05
C LYS A 6 -9.55 0.33 10.53
N SER A 7 -10.46 -0.57 10.90
CA SER A 7 -10.67 -0.97 12.29
C SER A 7 -9.47 -1.73 12.86
N ASN A 8 -9.30 -1.64 14.18
CA ASN A 8 -8.46 -2.56 14.93
C ASN A 8 -8.78 -4.01 14.54
N GLY A 9 -7.74 -4.82 14.35
CA GLY A 9 -7.88 -6.23 13.95
C GLY A 9 -7.84 -6.51 12.45
N THR A 10 -7.51 -5.51 11.61
CA THR A 10 -7.15 -5.78 10.21
C THR A 10 -5.92 -6.68 10.15
N GLU A 11 -6.01 -7.79 9.41
CA GLU A 11 -4.92 -8.77 9.28
C GLU A 11 -3.63 -8.10 8.78
N GLN A 12 -2.48 -8.52 9.31
CA GLN A 12 -1.15 -7.91 9.09
C GLN A 12 -0.95 -6.44 9.56
N ALA A 13 -2.00 -5.72 9.99
CA ALA A 13 -1.85 -4.36 10.51
C ALA A 13 -1.52 -4.36 12.02
N ARG A 14 -0.65 -3.44 12.43
CA ARG A 14 -0.32 -3.15 13.85
C ARG A 14 -0.46 -1.67 14.20
N VAL A 15 -0.57 -0.81 13.18
CA VAL A 15 -0.75 0.63 13.29
C VAL A 15 -2.04 0.96 12.55
N HIS A 16 -2.93 1.71 13.19
CA HIS A 16 -4.31 1.91 12.72
C HIS A 16 -4.70 3.38 12.57
N SER A 17 -3.75 4.31 12.78
CA SER A 17 -3.99 5.74 12.65
C SER A 17 -2.94 6.40 11.75
N LEU A 18 -3.37 7.41 10.99
CA LEU A 18 -2.45 8.23 10.18
C LEU A 18 -1.46 8.98 11.07
N GLN A 19 -1.87 9.38 12.28
CA GLN A 19 -1.00 10.07 13.23
C GLN A 19 0.19 9.18 13.64
N ASP A 20 -0.07 7.93 14.02
CA ASP A 20 0.98 7.00 14.43
C ASP A 20 1.88 6.64 13.24
N CYS A 21 1.30 6.42 12.06
CA CYS A 21 2.09 6.21 10.84
C CYS A 21 2.95 7.42 10.49
N SER A 22 2.45 8.65 10.62
CA SER A 22 3.24 9.88 10.43
C SER A 22 4.42 9.91 11.38
N ALA A 23 4.20 9.65 12.68
CA ALA A 23 5.27 9.66 13.68
C ALA A 23 6.37 8.64 13.37
N ILE A 24 6.00 7.45 12.87
CA ILE A 24 6.97 6.44 12.41
C ILE A 24 7.79 6.97 11.23
N LEU A 25 7.15 7.58 10.23
CA LEU A 25 7.85 8.18 9.09
C LEU A 25 8.76 9.33 9.52
N ASP A 26 8.31 10.19 10.44
CA ASP A 26 9.09 11.31 10.94
C ASP A 26 10.37 10.82 11.64
N ILE A 27 10.28 9.77 12.46
CA ILE A 27 11.45 9.13 13.08
C ILE A 27 12.36 8.51 12.01
N PHE A 28 11.80 7.73 11.08
CA PHE A 28 12.54 7.09 9.99
C PHE A 28 13.35 8.12 9.17
N GLN A 29 12.72 9.24 8.81
CA GLN A 29 13.35 10.33 8.07
C GLN A 29 14.35 11.12 8.92
N SER A 30 14.16 11.23 10.25
CA SER A 30 15.14 11.86 11.14
C SER A 30 16.49 11.13 11.18
N HIS A 31 16.49 9.82 10.85
CA HIS A 31 17.70 9.01 10.70
C HIS A 31 18.30 9.06 9.28
N GLY A 32 17.76 9.90 8.39
CA GLY A 32 18.27 10.10 7.03
C GLY A 32 17.81 9.07 6.01
N HIS A 33 16.85 8.21 6.35
CA HIS A 33 16.27 7.27 5.42
C HIS A 33 15.12 7.89 4.62
N ASN A 34 14.91 7.42 3.38
CA ASN A 34 13.88 7.94 2.50
C ASN A 34 13.17 6.90 1.63
N GLU A 35 13.55 5.63 1.65
CA GLU A 35 12.95 4.59 0.80
C GLU A 35 11.92 3.77 1.57
N ILE A 36 10.72 3.59 1.00
CA ILE A 36 9.62 2.83 1.59
C ILE A 36 9.24 1.69 0.68
N ASP A 37 9.28 0.48 1.24
CA ASP A 37 8.81 -0.75 0.63
C ASP A 37 7.39 -1.05 1.14
N THR A 38 6.42 -1.12 0.22
CA THR A 38 5.05 -1.55 0.54
C THR A 38 4.54 -2.63 -0.44
N ALA A 39 3.28 -3.03 -0.31
CA ALA A 39 2.61 -3.91 -1.24
C ALA A 39 1.11 -3.67 -1.18
N ARG A 40 0.40 -3.84 -2.31
CA ARG A 40 -1.07 -3.75 -2.29
C ARG A 40 -1.69 -4.75 -1.32
N PHE A 41 -1.03 -5.89 -1.09
CA PHE A 41 -1.53 -6.93 -0.19
C PHE A 41 -1.48 -6.53 1.30
N TYR A 42 -0.55 -5.66 1.71
CA TYR A 42 -0.33 -5.34 3.13
C TYR A 42 -1.52 -4.59 3.74
N GLY A 43 -2.03 -5.12 4.85
CA GLY A 43 -3.17 -4.55 5.55
C GLY A 43 -4.40 -4.44 4.65
N GLU A 44 -4.58 -5.39 3.72
CA GLU A 44 -5.67 -5.40 2.75
C GLU A 44 -5.70 -4.16 1.84
N GLY A 45 -4.53 -3.58 1.55
CA GLY A 45 -4.37 -2.38 0.73
C GLY A 45 -4.28 -1.07 1.53
N SER A 46 -4.49 -1.13 2.84
CA SER A 46 -4.44 0.08 3.68
C SER A 46 -3.05 0.70 3.79
N SER A 47 -1.97 -0.09 3.63
CA SER A 47 -0.60 0.44 3.71
C SER A 47 -0.35 1.51 2.63
N GLU A 48 -0.68 1.22 1.37
CA GLU A 48 -0.56 2.19 0.27
C GLU A 48 -1.50 3.38 0.43
N GLU A 49 -2.73 3.15 0.90
CA GLU A 49 -3.71 4.22 1.12
C GLU A 49 -3.24 5.20 2.19
N PHE A 50 -2.69 4.70 3.30
CA PHE A 50 -2.13 5.54 4.36
C PHE A 50 -0.92 6.34 3.88
N LEU A 51 -0.03 5.71 3.12
CA LEU A 51 1.12 6.42 2.53
C LEU A 51 0.64 7.52 1.57
N GLY A 52 -0.37 7.25 0.74
CA GLY A 52 -1.02 8.24 -0.11
C GLY A 52 -1.70 9.37 0.67
N ASP A 53 -2.39 9.06 1.77
CA ASP A 53 -3.01 10.03 2.68
C ASP A 53 -1.99 10.88 3.44
N LEU A 54 -0.78 10.35 3.69
CA LEU A 54 0.33 11.04 4.36
C LEU A 54 1.21 11.87 3.41
N ASP A 55 0.78 12.05 2.16
CA ASP A 55 1.49 12.85 1.16
C ASP A 55 2.97 12.45 1.02
N TRP A 56 3.27 11.15 0.94
CA TRP A 56 4.64 10.60 0.89
C TRP A 56 5.56 11.33 -0.12
N LYS A 57 5.03 11.76 -1.27
CA LYS A 57 5.77 12.54 -2.27
C LYS A 57 6.27 13.88 -1.72
N LYS A 58 5.42 14.62 -1.00
CA LYS A 58 5.80 15.92 -0.40
C LYS A 58 6.84 15.75 0.72
N ARG A 59 6.88 14.57 1.34
CA ARG A 59 7.90 14.19 2.33
C ARG A 59 9.26 13.86 1.69
N GLY A 60 9.34 13.73 0.37
CA GLY A 60 10.57 13.33 -0.33
C GLY A 60 10.91 11.84 -0.18
N LEU A 61 9.90 11.00 0.10
CA LEU A 61 10.08 9.54 0.15
C LEU A 61 10.17 8.96 -1.27
N VAL A 62 11.03 7.95 -1.45
CA VAL A 62 11.10 7.05 -2.61
C VAL A 62 10.20 5.86 -2.31
N MET A 63 9.35 5.49 -3.27
CA MET A 63 8.26 4.55 -3.02
C MET A 63 8.35 3.35 -3.94
N ASP A 64 8.39 2.18 -3.31
CA ASP A 64 8.31 0.88 -3.95
C ASP A 64 7.03 0.18 -3.51
N THR A 65 6.35 -0.48 -4.45
CA THR A 65 5.24 -1.36 -4.11
C THR A 65 5.33 -2.67 -4.86
N LYS A 66 4.43 -3.60 -4.59
CA LYS A 66 4.47 -4.96 -5.12
C LYS A 66 3.11 -5.51 -5.46
N TYR A 67 3.16 -6.42 -6.42
CA TYR A 67 2.07 -7.27 -6.84
C TYR A 67 2.19 -8.68 -6.21
N CYS A 68 1.10 -9.22 -5.67
CA CYS A 68 1.05 -10.61 -5.17
C CYS A 68 -0.05 -11.41 -5.88
N PRO A 69 0.28 -12.46 -6.66
CA PRO A 69 -0.73 -13.37 -7.18
C PRO A 69 -1.42 -14.15 -6.04
N THR A 70 -2.75 -14.19 -6.07
CA THR A 70 -3.57 -14.85 -5.03
C THR A 70 -4.45 -15.97 -5.59
N ALA A 71 -4.59 -16.08 -6.91
CA ALA A 71 -5.42 -17.12 -7.53
C ALA A 71 -4.94 -18.53 -7.17
N GLY A 72 -5.87 -19.39 -6.75
CA GLY A 72 -5.58 -20.77 -6.34
C GLY A 72 -4.89 -20.91 -4.98
N ARG A 73 -4.74 -19.82 -4.22
CA ARG A 73 -4.15 -19.84 -2.87
C ARG A 73 -5.23 -19.65 -1.80
N ASN A 74 -5.05 -20.30 -0.65
CA ASN A 74 -5.89 -20.07 0.53
C ASN A 74 -5.41 -18.83 1.30
N MET A 75 -5.63 -17.65 0.71
CA MET A 75 -5.25 -16.35 1.28
C MET A 75 -6.44 -15.39 1.25
N SER A 76 -6.37 -14.31 2.05
CA SER A 76 -7.37 -13.24 1.99
C SER A 76 -7.49 -12.70 0.56
N LYS A 77 -8.74 -12.44 0.15
CA LYS A 77 -9.10 -11.86 -1.15
C LYS A 77 -9.70 -10.46 -1.00
N SER A 78 -9.60 -9.84 0.17
CA SER A 78 -10.25 -8.56 0.51
C SER A 78 -9.93 -7.41 -0.46
N ASN A 79 -8.79 -7.47 -1.15
CA ASN A 79 -8.37 -6.52 -2.17
C ASN A 79 -8.06 -7.19 -3.53
N ALA A 80 -8.60 -8.38 -3.76
CA ALA A 80 -8.41 -9.14 -4.99
C ALA A 80 -9.75 -9.41 -5.70
N PRO A 81 -9.74 -9.62 -7.03
CA PRO A 81 -10.87 -10.20 -7.74
C PRO A 81 -11.29 -11.54 -7.11
N GLU A 82 -12.53 -11.95 -7.34
CA GLU A 82 -13.07 -13.21 -6.78
C GLU A 82 -12.23 -14.43 -7.17
N GLU A 83 -11.76 -14.46 -8.42
CA GLU A 83 -10.86 -15.47 -8.97
C GLU A 83 -9.40 -15.36 -8.48
N GLY A 84 -9.08 -14.27 -7.78
CA GLY A 84 -7.75 -13.90 -7.31
C GLY A 84 -6.86 -13.28 -8.39
N TRP A 85 -5.78 -12.65 -7.93
CA TRP A 85 -4.75 -12.05 -8.78
C TRP A 85 -3.92 -13.14 -9.50
N ARG A 86 -3.59 -12.94 -10.79
CA ARG A 86 -2.82 -13.86 -11.66
C ARG A 86 -1.77 -13.07 -12.45
N HIS A 87 -0.64 -13.66 -12.81
CA HIS A 87 0.35 -13.01 -13.71
C HIS A 87 -0.12 -12.97 -15.17
N THR A 88 -1.30 -12.37 -15.41
CA THR A 88 -1.78 -12.05 -16.76
C THR A 88 -1.56 -10.56 -17.02
N PRO A 89 -1.40 -10.14 -18.29
CA PRO A 89 -1.26 -8.71 -18.62
C PRO A 89 -2.42 -7.85 -18.11
N LYS A 90 -3.64 -8.40 -18.07
CA LYS A 90 -4.83 -7.71 -17.53
C LYS A 90 -4.69 -7.46 -16.03
N HIS A 91 -4.35 -8.49 -15.26
CA HIS A 91 -4.27 -8.39 -13.79
C HIS A 91 -3.07 -7.56 -13.34
N LEU A 92 -1.93 -7.68 -14.02
CA LEU A 92 -0.77 -6.82 -13.76
C LEU A 92 -1.14 -5.34 -13.98
N ARG A 93 -1.70 -5.00 -15.14
CA ARG A 93 -2.11 -3.61 -15.42
C ARG A 93 -3.13 -3.11 -14.41
N GLN A 94 -4.16 -3.89 -14.10
CA GLN A 94 -5.18 -3.50 -13.14
C GLN A 94 -4.58 -3.22 -11.76
N ASN A 95 -3.76 -4.14 -11.26
CA ASN A 95 -3.19 -4.01 -9.92
C ASN A 95 -2.21 -2.85 -9.81
N LEU A 96 -1.34 -2.61 -10.82
CA LEU A 96 -0.49 -1.42 -10.85
C LEU A 96 -1.34 -0.14 -10.80
N MET A 97 -2.39 -0.04 -11.61
CA MET A 97 -3.25 1.14 -11.62
C MET A 97 -4.00 1.34 -10.29
N ASP A 98 -4.33 0.25 -9.60
CA ASP A 98 -4.93 0.31 -8.27
C ASP A 98 -3.91 0.76 -7.20
N SER A 99 -2.67 0.27 -7.25
CA SER A 99 -1.56 0.75 -6.39
C SER A 99 -1.29 2.24 -6.60
N LEU A 100 -1.16 2.70 -7.86
CA LEU A 100 -0.95 4.11 -8.19
C LEU A 100 -2.09 4.99 -7.68
N ARG A 101 -3.34 4.54 -7.81
CA ARG A 101 -4.51 5.25 -7.28
C ARG A 101 -4.46 5.36 -5.75
N ALA A 102 -4.14 4.27 -5.06
CA ALA A 102 -4.07 4.23 -3.59
C ALA A 102 -2.93 5.12 -3.06
N LEU A 103 -1.76 5.06 -3.69
CA LEU A 103 -0.60 5.91 -3.38
C LEU A 103 -0.77 7.36 -3.85
N LYS A 104 -1.89 7.69 -4.53
CA LYS A 104 -2.19 9.00 -5.11
C LYS A 104 -1.06 9.53 -6.00
N CYS A 105 -0.53 8.65 -6.83
CA CYS A 105 0.59 8.94 -7.72
C CYS A 105 0.36 8.47 -9.15
N ASP A 106 1.22 8.94 -10.04
CA ASP A 106 1.32 8.60 -11.46
C ASP A 106 2.48 7.64 -11.74
N LYS A 107 3.44 7.55 -10.83
CA LYS A 107 4.58 6.62 -10.86
C LYS A 107 5.06 6.27 -9.45
N VAL A 108 5.72 5.12 -9.35
CA VAL A 108 6.54 4.63 -8.24
C VAL A 108 7.98 4.41 -8.76
N ASP A 109 8.94 4.20 -7.86
CA ASP A 109 10.34 3.95 -8.26
C ASP A 109 10.51 2.51 -8.74
N MET A 110 10.07 1.54 -7.92
CA MET A 110 9.97 0.12 -8.28
C MET A 110 8.57 -0.46 -8.05
N TRP A 111 8.18 -1.43 -8.90
CA TRP A 111 6.91 -2.16 -8.81
C TRP A 111 7.08 -3.67 -8.97
#